data_AF-A0A9D8MSN7-F1
#
_entry.id   AF-A0A9D8MSN7-F1
#
_cell.length_a   1.000
_cell.length_b   1.000
_cell.length_c   1.000
_cell.angle_alpha   90.00
_cell.angle_beta   90.00
_cell.angle_gamma   90.00
#
_symmetry.space_group_name_H-M   'P 1'
#
loop_
_entity.id
_entity.type
_entity.pdbx_description
1 polymer ?
#
loop_
_entity_poly.entity_id
_entity_poly.type
_entity_poly.pdbx_seq_one_letter_code
_entity_poly.pdbx_strand_id
1 'polypeptide(L)'
;LKPGTYRVSCLFWSEAGLEGMGRLFANNEVQYYGSPHDYENNLTPGENNTFASYISEAVDGKSMQELSVIVTVEEGEDLTLGIRSGSIKGDGTQVTGQNRTGKFRVDYFRIEQLSADDPDGIVLPQESYESYKPYKSHETYDLLGRKMQSGQLPKGIYIRNGKKIIISTN
;
A
#
# COMPACT_ATOMS: atom_id res chain seq x y z
N LEU A 1 18.11 -5.37 -4.02
CA LEU A 1 17.47 -4.94 -2.76
C LEU A 1 18.09 -5.75 -1.62
N LYS A 2 17.94 -5.34 -0.35
CA LYS A 2 18.31 -6.22 0.77
C LYS A 2 17.20 -7.26 0.97
N PRO A 3 17.48 -8.40 1.62
CA PRO A 3 16.41 -9.28 2.05
C PRO A 3 15.42 -8.54 2.95
N GLY A 4 14.13 -8.88 2.84
CA GLY A 4 13.08 -8.31 3.66
C GLY A 4 11.74 -8.19 2.96
N THR A 5 10.78 -7.58 3.66
CA THR A 5 9.41 -7.43 3.19
C THR A 5 9.22 -6.05 2.59
N TYR A 6 8.67 -6.01 1.38
CA TYR A 6 8.42 -4.80 0.62
C TYR A 6 6.94 -4.68 0.25
N ARG A 7 6.43 -3.45 0.24
CA ARG A 7 5.23 -3.07 -0.48
C ARG A 7 5.65 -2.59 -1.86
N VAL A 8 5.10 -3.21 -2.88
CA VAL A 8 5.19 -2.72 -4.26
C VAL A 8 3.84 -2.16 -4.63
N SER A 9 3.80 -0.92 -5.10
CA SER A 9 2.54 -0.28 -5.52
C SER A 9 2.71 0.51 -6.81
N CYS A 10 1.59 0.76 -7.49
CA CYS A 10 1.49 1.64 -8.65
C CYS A 10 0.09 2.26 -8.75
N LEU A 11 -0.04 3.34 -9.51
CA LEU A 11 -1.33 3.79 -9.99
C LEU A 11 -1.70 3.01 -11.26
N PHE A 12 -2.91 2.47 -11.30
CA PHE A 12 -3.42 1.65 -12.37
C PHE A 12 -4.82 2.10 -12.77
N TRP A 13 -5.08 2.12 -14.06
CA TRP A 13 -6.42 2.30 -14.61
C TRP A 13 -6.66 1.23 -15.65
N SER A 14 -7.89 0.72 -15.68
CA SER A 14 -8.36 -0.21 -16.70
C SER A 14 -9.56 0.35 -17.43
N GLU A 15 -9.64 0.10 -18.74
CA GLU A 15 -10.82 0.48 -19.52
C GLU A 15 -12.02 -0.40 -19.13
N ALA A 16 -13.17 0.23 -18.91
CA ALA A 16 -14.39 -0.45 -18.49
C ALA A 16 -14.84 -1.51 -19.51
N GLY A 17 -15.07 -2.72 -19.01
CA GLY A 17 -15.46 -3.89 -19.82
C GLY A 17 -14.32 -4.48 -20.64
N LEU A 18 -13.10 -3.95 -20.52
CA LEU A 18 -11.90 -4.40 -21.23
C LEU A 18 -10.73 -4.72 -20.27
N GLU A 19 -11.02 -5.10 -19.04
CA GLU A 19 -10.04 -5.34 -17.97
C GLU A 19 -9.14 -6.56 -18.24
N GLY A 20 -9.71 -7.63 -18.80
CA GLY A 20 -8.95 -8.85 -19.12
C GLY A 20 -8.29 -9.45 -17.88
N MET A 21 -6.98 -9.71 -17.95
CA MET A 21 -6.18 -10.28 -16.84
C MET A 21 -5.24 -9.25 -16.16
N GLY A 22 -5.55 -7.94 -16.28
CA GLY A 22 -4.69 -6.86 -15.80
C GLY A 22 -4.44 -6.91 -14.29
N ARG A 23 -3.17 -7.03 -13.88
CA ARG A 23 -2.75 -7.10 -12.48
C ARG A 23 -1.34 -6.55 -12.26
N LEU A 24 -1.11 -5.99 -11.07
CA LEU A 24 0.23 -5.78 -10.53
C LEU A 24 0.79 -7.11 -10.05
N PHE A 25 2.08 -7.35 -10.29
CA PHE A 25 2.80 -8.48 -9.69
C PHE A 25 4.11 -8.04 -9.06
N ALA A 26 4.50 -8.75 -8.00
CA ALA A 26 5.84 -8.77 -7.44
C ALA A 26 6.17 -10.23 -7.06
N ASN A 27 7.14 -10.83 -7.75
CA ASN A 27 7.40 -12.27 -7.75
C ASN A 27 6.09 -13.06 -8.01
N ASN A 28 5.63 -13.86 -7.03
CA ASN A 28 4.37 -14.61 -7.13
C ASN A 28 3.17 -13.89 -6.48
N GLU A 29 3.38 -12.75 -5.84
CA GLU A 29 2.32 -11.95 -5.21
C GLU A 29 1.67 -11.05 -6.24
N VAL A 30 0.36 -11.16 -6.40
CA VAL A 30 -0.38 -10.39 -7.42
C VAL A 30 -1.63 -9.73 -6.84
N GLN A 31 -1.97 -8.57 -7.41
CA GLN A 31 -3.24 -7.91 -7.16
C GLN A 31 -3.92 -7.59 -8.49
N TYR A 32 -5.08 -8.22 -8.70
CA TYR A 32 -5.97 -7.94 -9.82
C TYR A 32 -6.76 -6.66 -9.56
N TYR A 33 -7.04 -5.91 -10.63
CA TYR A 33 -7.71 -4.61 -10.55
C TYR A 33 -9.17 -4.72 -10.09
N GLY A 34 -9.92 -5.67 -10.67
CA GLY A 34 -11.34 -5.87 -10.39
C GLY A 34 -11.62 -6.70 -9.14
N SER A 35 -12.86 -7.16 -9.04
CA SER A 35 -13.34 -8.08 -8.00
C SER A 35 -13.00 -9.53 -8.35
N PRO A 36 -13.02 -10.47 -7.39
CA PRO A 36 -12.79 -11.90 -7.67
C PRO A 36 -13.69 -12.48 -8.77
N HIS A 37 -14.94 -12.01 -8.86
CA HIS A 37 -15.91 -12.48 -9.86
C HIS A 37 -15.46 -12.18 -11.30
N ASP A 38 -14.68 -11.11 -11.49
CA ASP A 38 -14.20 -10.72 -12.81
C ASP A 38 -13.12 -11.66 -13.38
N TYR A 39 -12.65 -12.63 -12.59
CA TYR A 39 -11.49 -13.48 -12.90
C TYR A 39 -11.69 -14.99 -12.71
N GLU A 40 -12.94 -15.46 -12.53
CA GLU A 40 -13.24 -16.84 -12.12
C GLU A 40 -12.51 -17.95 -12.91
N ASN A 41 -12.38 -17.78 -14.23
CA ASN A 41 -11.78 -18.77 -15.14
C ASN A 41 -10.52 -18.24 -15.86
N ASN A 42 -9.87 -17.19 -15.37
CA ASN A 42 -8.64 -16.67 -15.97
C ASN A 42 -7.53 -16.39 -14.94
N LEU A 43 -7.60 -16.98 -13.74
CA LEU A 43 -6.49 -16.96 -12.80
C LEU A 43 -5.29 -17.75 -13.33
N THR A 44 -4.09 -17.25 -13.05
CA THR A 44 -2.85 -17.93 -13.42
C THR A 44 -2.42 -18.90 -12.31
N PRO A 45 -2.21 -20.20 -12.60
CA PRO A 45 -1.74 -21.15 -11.60
C PRO A 45 -0.39 -20.75 -11.01
N GLY A 46 -0.24 -20.91 -9.69
CA GLY A 46 1.01 -20.61 -8.97
C GLY A 46 1.17 -19.16 -8.49
N GLU A 47 0.20 -18.28 -8.77
CA GLU A 47 0.16 -16.92 -8.21
C GLU A 47 -0.63 -16.86 -6.90
N ASN A 48 -0.18 -16.01 -5.97
CA ASN A 48 -0.88 -15.64 -4.75
C ASN A 48 -1.79 -14.43 -5.05
N ASN A 49 -3.08 -14.71 -5.27
CA ASN A 49 -4.02 -13.74 -5.84
C ASN A 49 -4.72 -12.91 -4.76
N THR A 50 -4.67 -11.59 -4.91
CA THR A 50 -5.53 -10.63 -4.22
C THR A 50 -6.31 -9.77 -5.25
N PHE A 51 -7.35 -9.08 -4.79
CA PHE A 51 -8.28 -8.34 -5.66
C PHE A 51 -8.56 -6.97 -5.06
N ALA A 52 -8.33 -5.90 -5.83
CA ALA A 52 -8.56 -4.55 -5.36
C ALA A 52 -10.05 -4.16 -5.37
N SER A 53 -10.89 -4.92 -6.09
CA SER A 53 -12.33 -4.70 -6.19
C SER A 53 -12.71 -3.32 -6.73
N TYR A 54 -11.84 -2.73 -7.57
CA TYR A 54 -12.17 -1.49 -8.26
C TYR A 54 -13.13 -1.77 -9.40
N ILE A 55 -14.19 -0.97 -9.47
CA ILE A 55 -15.10 -0.95 -10.59
C ILE A 55 -14.68 0.16 -11.55
N SER A 56 -14.65 -0.16 -12.84
CA SER A 56 -14.22 0.74 -13.90
C SER A 56 -15.19 1.91 -14.15
N GLU A 57 -16.35 1.90 -13.48
CA GLU A 57 -17.38 2.94 -13.52
C GLU A 57 -17.13 4.12 -12.55
N ALA A 58 -15.91 4.28 -12.03
CA ALA A 58 -15.58 5.47 -11.23
C ALA A 58 -15.94 6.76 -12.00
N VAL A 59 -16.40 7.78 -11.26
CA VAL A 59 -17.18 8.95 -11.69
C VAL A 59 -16.62 9.76 -12.89
N ASP A 60 -15.35 9.60 -13.25
CA ASP A 60 -14.72 10.26 -14.40
C ASP A 60 -14.18 9.32 -15.50
N GLY A 61 -14.31 7.99 -15.32
CA GLY A 61 -13.83 6.95 -16.22
C GLY A 61 -12.32 6.97 -16.50
N LYS A 62 -11.53 7.76 -15.76
CA LYS A 62 -10.10 8.03 -16.03
C LYS A 62 -9.23 8.09 -14.77
N SER A 63 -9.82 8.07 -13.58
CA SER A 63 -9.11 8.05 -12.31
C SER A 63 -8.31 6.77 -12.16
N MET A 64 -6.98 6.90 -12.04
CA MET A 64 -6.09 5.79 -11.71
C MET A 64 -6.22 5.46 -10.22
N GLN A 65 -6.33 4.18 -9.89
CA GLN A 65 -6.45 3.65 -8.54
C GLN A 65 -5.15 2.96 -8.13
N GLU A 66 -4.86 2.90 -6.83
CA GLU A 66 -3.64 2.27 -6.35
C GLU A 66 -3.78 0.74 -6.35
N LEU A 67 -2.88 0.04 -7.04
CA LEU A 67 -2.66 -1.39 -6.79
C LEU A 67 -1.43 -1.54 -5.89
N SER A 68 -1.48 -2.50 -4.98
CA SER A 68 -0.42 -2.77 -4.02
C SER A 68 -0.36 -4.27 -3.67
N VAL A 69 0.86 -4.80 -3.64
CA VAL A 69 1.17 -6.15 -3.12
C VAL A 69 2.25 -6.05 -2.05
N ILE A 70 2.25 -7.01 -1.13
CA ILE A 70 3.31 -7.20 -0.14
C ILE A 70 4.10 -8.43 -0.58
N VAL A 71 5.42 -8.32 -0.67
CA VAL A 71 6.32 -9.39 -1.12
C VAL A 71 7.50 -9.51 -0.17
N THR A 72 7.87 -10.74 0.16
CA THR A 72 9.13 -11.05 0.86
C THR A 72 10.19 -11.38 -0.19
N VAL A 73 11.38 -10.77 -0.06
CA VAL A 73 12.54 -11.03 -0.91
C VAL A 73 13.60 -11.71 -0.03
N GLU A 74 13.96 -12.94 -0.36
CA GLU A 74 14.94 -13.72 0.39
C GLU A 74 16.39 -13.39 0.02
N GLU A 75 17.36 -13.89 0.80
CA GLU A 75 18.78 -13.71 0.49
C GLU A 75 19.15 -14.35 -0.86
N GLY A 76 19.76 -13.55 -1.74
CA GLY A 76 20.12 -13.96 -3.11
C GLY A 76 18.94 -13.97 -4.09
N GLU A 77 17.73 -13.60 -3.67
CA GLU A 77 16.57 -13.46 -4.55
C GLU A 77 16.49 -12.05 -5.14
N ASP A 78 16.15 -11.96 -6.42
CA ASP A 78 15.82 -10.69 -7.07
C ASP A 78 14.33 -10.38 -6.93
N LEU A 79 14.00 -9.14 -6.59
CA LEU A 79 12.64 -8.64 -6.72
C LEU A 79 12.33 -8.39 -8.20
N THR A 80 11.40 -9.16 -8.77
CA THR A 80 10.84 -8.90 -10.10
C THR A 80 9.42 -8.40 -9.96
N LEU A 81 9.12 -7.23 -10.54
CA LEU A 81 7.79 -6.62 -10.47
C LEU A 81 7.36 -6.04 -11.81
N GLY A 82 6.06 -5.80 -11.95
CA GLY A 82 5.51 -5.10 -13.10
C GLY A 82 4.03 -5.35 -13.25
N ILE A 83 3.54 -5.20 -14.49
CA ILE A 83 2.16 -5.49 -14.85
C ILE A 83 2.12 -6.77 -15.69
N ARG A 84 1.22 -7.69 -15.33
CA ARG A 84 0.77 -8.78 -16.21
C ARG A 84 -0.60 -8.41 -16.75
N SER A 85 -0.77 -8.57 -18.06
CA SER A 85 -2.05 -8.34 -18.75
C SER A 85 -2.24 -9.41 -19.82
N GLY A 86 -3.49 -9.64 -20.21
CA GLY A 86 -3.86 -10.67 -21.18
C GLY A 86 -5.29 -10.45 -21.67
N SER A 87 -5.59 -11.01 -22.85
CA SER A 87 -6.87 -10.83 -23.53
C SER A 87 -7.89 -11.95 -23.25
N ILE A 88 -7.72 -12.70 -22.15
CA ILE A 88 -8.67 -13.71 -21.67
C ILE A 88 -9.61 -13.03 -20.68
N LYS A 89 -10.93 -13.17 -20.90
CA LYS A 89 -11.98 -12.68 -19.99
C LYS A 89 -12.12 -13.56 -18.75
N GLY A 90 -12.79 -13.07 -17.71
CA GLY A 90 -13.11 -13.85 -16.51
C GLY A 90 -13.85 -15.15 -16.77
N ASP A 91 -14.60 -15.24 -17.88
CA ASP A 91 -15.27 -16.47 -18.32
C ASP A 91 -14.37 -17.47 -19.08
N GLY A 92 -13.07 -17.16 -19.24
CA GLY A 92 -12.10 -17.99 -19.97
C GLY A 92 -12.07 -17.73 -21.48
N THR A 93 -12.93 -16.85 -22.01
CA THR A 93 -12.99 -16.55 -23.44
C THR A 93 -11.79 -15.72 -23.89
N GLN A 94 -11.07 -16.20 -24.89
CA GLN A 94 -10.01 -15.45 -25.57
C GLN A 94 -10.61 -14.41 -26.53
N VAL A 95 -10.33 -13.13 -26.30
CA VAL A 95 -10.76 -12.04 -27.19
C VAL A 95 -9.69 -11.77 -28.25
N THR A 96 -10.11 -11.69 -29.52
CA THR A 96 -9.26 -11.38 -30.68
C THR A 96 -9.78 -10.15 -31.43
N GLY A 97 -8.96 -9.55 -32.30
CA GLY A 97 -9.34 -8.38 -33.11
C GLY A 97 -9.17 -7.03 -32.41
N GLN A 98 -10.05 -6.07 -32.70
CA GLN A 98 -9.93 -4.66 -32.26
C GLN A 98 -10.44 -4.41 -30.83
N ASN A 99 -11.25 -5.31 -30.28
CA ASN A 99 -11.85 -5.18 -28.94
C ASN A 99 -11.13 -6.01 -27.88
N ARG A 100 -9.80 -6.17 -27.99
CA ARG A 100 -9.01 -6.96 -27.03
C ARG A 100 -9.13 -6.37 -25.62
N THR A 101 -9.32 -7.26 -24.66
CA THR A 101 -9.29 -6.96 -23.22
C THR A 101 -7.84 -6.87 -22.74
N GLY A 102 -7.63 -6.40 -21.51
CA GLY A 102 -6.31 -6.13 -20.94
C GLY A 102 -5.79 -4.72 -21.26
N LYS A 103 -6.69 -3.75 -21.48
CA LYS A 103 -6.31 -2.36 -21.76
C LYS A 103 -6.11 -1.60 -20.45
N PHE A 104 -4.90 -1.08 -20.27
CA PHE A 104 -4.54 -0.38 -19.04
C PHE A 104 -3.70 0.87 -19.29
N ARG A 105 -3.64 1.71 -18.26
CA ARG A 105 -2.61 2.73 -18.04
C ARG A 105 -2.01 2.50 -16.68
N VAL A 106 -0.71 2.70 -16.56
CA VAL A 106 0.01 2.53 -15.30
C VAL A 106 1.02 3.66 -15.13
N ASP A 107 1.18 4.13 -13.91
CA ASP A 107 2.17 5.14 -13.55
C ASP A 107 2.54 5.01 -12.06
N TYR A 108 3.53 5.77 -11.61
CA TYR A 108 3.86 5.98 -10.20
C TYR A 108 4.18 4.69 -9.42
N PHE A 109 5.08 3.88 -10.00
CA PHE A 109 5.63 2.72 -9.30
C PHE A 109 6.42 3.14 -8.07
N ARG A 110 6.16 2.47 -6.96
CA ARG A 110 6.86 2.65 -5.67
C ARG A 110 7.21 1.29 -5.09
N ILE A 111 8.37 1.27 -4.44
CA ILE A 111 8.84 0.14 -3.64
C ILE A 111 9.15 0.72 -2.27
N GLU A 112 8.44 0.25 -1.25
CA GLU A 112 8.58 0.68 0.13
C GLU A 112 8.97 -0.53 0.97
N GLN A 113 10.05 -0.44 1.73
CA GLN A 113 10.40 -1.51 2.67
C GLN A 113 9.46 -1.42 3.88
N LEU A 114 8.72 -2.49 4.17
CA LEU A 114 7.77 -2.56 5.30
C LEU A 114 8.43 -3.11 6.56
N SER A 115 9.30 -4.10 6.36
CA SER A 115 10.20 -4.60 7.38
C SER A 115 11.50 -4.97 6.68
N ALA A 116 12.52 -4.13 6.86
CA ALA A 116 13.83 -4.71 6.98
C ALA A 116 13.81 -5.53 8.28
N ASP A 117 14.76 -6.45 8.46
CA ASP A 117 15.41 -6.49 9.75
C ASP A 117 16.05 -5.11 10.00
N ASP A 118 15.21 -4.12 10.28
CA ASP A 118 15.51 -2.82 10.83
C ASP A 118 14.86 -2.91 12.21
N PRO A 119 15.64 -3.11 13.27
CA PRO A 119 15.09 -3.28 14.61
C PRO A 119 14.21 -2.09 15.04
N ASP A 120 14.22 -0.97 14.31
CA ASP A 120 13.51 0.25 14.64
C ASP A 120 12.88 0.90 13.38
N GLY A 121 12.03 0.18 12.63
CA GLY A 121 11.13 0.79 11.63
C GLY A 121 10.18 1.89 12.18
N ILE A 122 10.22 2.09 13.50
CA ILE A 122 10.04 3.39 14.19
C ILE A 122 11.46 3.84 14.57
N VAL A 123 12.01 4.92 14.02
CA VAL A 123 13.20 5.52 14.66
C VAL A 123 12.75 5.93 16.07
N LEU A 124 13.02 5.09 17.07
CA LEU A 124 13.15 5.59 18.43
C LEU A 124 14.23 6.67 18.32
N PRO A 125 14.02 7.90 18.79
CA PRO A 125 15.09 8.87 18.81
C PRO A 125 16.17 8.37 19.77
N GLN A 126 17.10 7.57 19.27
CA GLN A 126 18.26 7.03 19.94
C GLN A 126 19.26 6.78 18.81
N GLU A 127 20.13 7.74 18.47
CA GLU A 127 21.31 8.03 19.26
C GLU A 127 21.54 9.54 19.52
N SER A 128 21.01 10.04 20.64
CA SER A 128 21.71 11.05 21.43
C SER A 128 21.42 10.89 22.94
N TYR A 129 21.02 9.69 23.39
CA TYR A 129 20.58 9.50 24.78
C TYR A 129 21.71 9.43 25.81
N GLU A 130 22.98 9.41 25.39
CA GLU A 130 24.11 9.65 26.31
C GLU A 130 24.59 11.11 26.35
N SER A 131 24.03 12.01 25.53
CA SER A 131 24.36 13.45 25.58
C SER A 131 23.15 14.36 25.82
N TYR A 132 21.92 13.87 25.65
CA TYR A 132 20.72 14.62 26.02
C TYR A 132 20.39 14.36 27.48
N LYS A 133 20.84 15.27 28.36
CA LYS A 133 20.14 15.52 29.62
C LYS A 133 18.66 15.65 29.27
N PRO A 134 17.74 14.82 29.82
CA PRO A 134 16.33 14.90 29.47
C PRO A 134 15.89 16.33 29.80
N TYR A 135 15.68 17.14 28.76
CA TYR A 135 14.94 18.37 28.93
C TYR A 135 13.57 17.90 29.40
N LYS A 136 13.29 18.15 30.68
CA LYS A 136 11.96 18.01 31.29
C LYS A 136 11.01 19.02 30.67
N SER A 137 10.88 19.05 29.34
CA SER A 137 9.87 19.86 28.70
C SER A 137 8.55 19.16 28.99
N HIS A 138 7.75 19.78 29.86
CA HIS A 138 6.42 19.30 30.23
C HIS A 138 5.39 19.57 29.11
N GLU A 139 5.89 19.70 27.87
CA GLU A 139 5.15 20.13 26.71
C GLU A 139 4.17 19.05 26.30
N THR A 140 2.97 19.48 25.95
CA THR A 140 1.89 18.59 25.54
C THR A 140 1.56 18.92 24.10
N TYR A 141 1.36 17.89 23.29
CA TYR A 141 1.01 18.02 21.88
C TYR A 141 -0.31 17.30 21.62
N ASP A 142 -1.13 17.81 20.71
CA ASP A 142 -2.26 17.03 20.21
C ASP A 142 -1.82 15.96 19.19
N LEU A 143 -2.77 15.15 18.73
CA LEU A 143 -2.50 14.10 17.74
C LEU A 143 -2.10 14.64 16.35
N LEU A 144 -2.25 15.94 16.11
CA LEU A 144 -1.79 16.61 14.90
C LEU A 144 -0.37 17.20 15.07
N GLY A 145 0.29 16.95 16.21
CA GLY A 145 1.63 17.44 16.50
C GLY A 145 1.68 18.93 16.87
N ARG A 146 0.55 19.57 17.14
CA ARG A 146 0.51 20.98 17.55
C ARG A 146 0.81 21.10 19.04
N LYS A 147 1.76 21.96 19.39
CA LYS A 147 2.09 22.26 20.80
C LYS A 147 0.91 22.94 21.48
N MET A 148 0.41 22.31 22.54
CA MET A 148 -0.63 22.86 23.41
C MET A 148 0.01 23.84 24.40
N GLN A 149 -0.67 24.97 24.63
CA GLN A 149 -0.25 25.90 25.67
C GLN A 149 -0.39 25.26 27.05
N SER A 150 0.53 25.60 27.96
CA SER A 150 0.48 25.16 29.34
C SER A 150 -0.77 25.71 30.03
N GLY A 151 -1.72 24.84 30.36
CA GLY A 151 -3.00 25.20 30.96
C GLY A 151 -3.93 24.00 31.07
N GLN A 152 -5.21 24.26 31.37
CA GLN A 152 -6.24 23.23 31.37
C GLN A 152 -6.47 22.76 29.93
N LEU A 153 -6.00 21.56 29.63
CA LEU A 153 -6.16 20.96 28.32
C LEU A 153 -7.65 20.61 28.12
N PRO A 154 -8.25 20.93 26.95
CA PRO A 154 -9.58 20.42 26.61
C PRO A 154 -9.62 18.90 26.69
N LYS A 155 -10.82 18.33 26.83
CA LYS A 155 -10.99 16.87 26.77
C LYS A 155 -10.45 16.33 25.45
N GLY A 156 -9.67 15.26 25.52
CA GLY A 156 -9.04 14.70 24.33
C GLY A 156 -7.85 13.80 24.63
N ILE A 157 -7.18 13.41 23.55
CA ILE A 157 -5.99 12.58 23.55
C ILE A 157 -4.79 13.45 23.19
N TYR A 158 -3.72 13.34 23.98
CA TYR A 158 -2.50 14.13 23.80
C TYR A 158 -1.25 13.27 23.96
N ILE A 159 -0.12 13.79 23.49
CA ILE A 159 1.21 13.25 23.74
C ILE A 159 1.92 14.19 24.72
N ARG A 160 2.36 13.66 25.86
CA ARG A 160 3.16 14.39 26.87
C ARG A 160 4.30 13.50 27.32
N ASN A 161 5.53 14.00 27.26
CA ASN A 161 6.74 13.23 27.57
C ASN A 161 6.81 11.90 26.81
N GLY A 162 6.45 11.89 25.52
CA GLY A 162 6.42 10.68 24.68
C GLY A 162 5.33 9.67 25.03
N LYS A 163 4.42 9.98 25.97
CA LYS A 163 3.32 9.10 26.36
C LYS A 163 1.98 9.66 25.93
N LYS A 164 1.10 8.77 25.47
CA LYS A 164 -0.31 9.10 25.24
C LYS A 164 -1.01 9.30 26.58
N ILE A 165 -1.66 10.45 26.74
CA ILE A 165 -2.50 10.78 27.90
C ILE A 165 -3.92 11.10 27.42
N ILE A 166 -4.90 10.80 28.27
CA ILE A 166 -6.31 11.09 28.02
C ILE A 166 -6.78 12.07 29.09
N ILE A 167 -7.38 13.18 28.66
CA ILE A 167 -8.03 14.16 29.54
C ILE A 167 -9.53 13.98 29.39
N SER A 168 -10.20 13.48 30.44
CA SER A 168 -11.64 13.15 30.42
C SER A 168 -12.50 14.04 31.33
N THR A 169 -11.92 14.88 32.18
CA THR A 169 -12.58 15.73 33.18
C THR A 169 -11.93 17.10 33.29
N ASN A 170 -12.72 18.13 33.65
CA ASN A 170 -12.22 19.50 33.92
C ASN A 170 -11.30 19.51 35.13
#